data_AF-A0A350RES2-F1
#
_entry.id   AF-A0A350RES2-F1
#
_cell.length_a   1.000
_cell.length_b   1.000
_cell.length_c   1.000
_cell.angle_alpha   90.00
_cell.angle_beta   90.00
_cell.angle_gamma   90.00
#
_symmetry.space_group_name_H-M   'P 1'
#
loop_
_entity.id
_entity.type
_entity.pdbx_description
1 polymer ?
#
loop_
_entity_poly.entity_id
_entity_poly.type
_entity_poly.pdbx_seq_one_letter_code
_entity_poly.pdbx_strand_id
1 'polypeptide(L)'
;MAQAQQTAEVMQQVEKLGIALDTSKKVIDAAAEDNAAYHVMLTNPDMLAAYVNDFFGPEGPYPQETPEDRLAAEIAANDQRFQAPAPAAQPAPAAPSYQRPELDMPQPGVQAPQGGDDFWSTFSAMSDRNPQAAWQMLSQAGPDALRSKILVSEG
;
A
#
# COMPACT_ATOMS: atom_id res chain seq x y z
N MET A 1 -69.81 -49.61 15.36
CA MET A 1 -68.42 -50.10 15.25
C MET A 1 -67.59 -49.24 14.30
N ALA A 2 -68.00 -49.00 13.05
CA ALA A 2 -67.24 -48.18 12.08
C ALA A 2 -66.99 -46.72 12.51
N GLN A 3 -67.97 -46.08 13.15
CA GLN A 3 -67.84 -44.68 13.60
C GLN A 3 -66.79 -44.53 14.73
N ALA A 4 -66.65 -45.52 15.60
CA ALA A 4 -65.63 -45.51 16.67
C ALA A 4 -64.22 -45.68 16.12
N GLN A 5 -64.05 -46.47 15.04
CA GLN A 5 -62.77 -46.65 14.35
C GLN A 5 -62.34 -45.37 13.64
N GLN A 6 -63.25 -44.68 12.95
CA GLN A 6 -62.95 -43.38 12.34
C GLN A 6 -62.52 -42.33 13.37
N THR A 7 -63.22 -42.25 14.52
CA THR A 7 -62.85 -41.30 15.57
C THR A 7 -61.46 -41.59 16.15
N ALA A 8 -61.10 -42.87 16.32
CA ALA A 8 -59.77 -43.26 16.79
C ALA A 8 -58.67 -42.91 15.76
N GLU A 9 -58.92 -43.13 14.47
CA GLU A 9 -57.98 -42.81 13.40
C GLU A 9 -57.73 -41.28 13.30
N VAL A 10 -58.78 -40.48 13.41
CA VAL A 10 -58.67 -39.01 13.43
C VAL A 10 -57.87 -38.54 14.65
N MET A 11 -58.11 -39.09 15.84
CA MET A 11 -57.31 -38.75 17.03
C MET A 11 -55.83 -39.11 16.84
N GLN A 12 -55.53 -40.26 16.24
CA GLN A 12 -54.16 -40.66 15.94
C GLN A 12 -53.49 -39.73 14.91
N GLN A 13 -54.25 -39.28 13.90
CA GLN A 13 -53.74 -38.30 12.93
C GLN A 13 -53.47 -36.94 13.58
N VAL A 14 -54.34 -36.48 14.48
CA VAL A 14 -54.14 -35.24 15.24
C VAL A 14 -52.89 -35.32 16.12
N GLU A 15 -52.67 -36.46 16.79
CA GLU A 15 -51.47 -36.68 17.60
C GLU A 15 -50.20 -36.66 16.74
N LYS A 16 -50.20 -37.37 15.60
CA LYS A 16 -49.07 -37.36 14.65
C LYS A 16 -48.78 -35.95 14.12
N LEU A 17 -49.83 -35.18 13.80
CA LEU A 17 -49.69 -33.80 13.34
C LEU A 17 -49.12 -32.90 14.44
N GLY A 18 -49.54 -33.10 15.70
CA GLY A 18 -48.99 -32.40 16.85
C GLY A 18 -47.50 -32.66 17.03
N ILE A 19 -47.07 -33.93 16.92
CA ILE A 19 -45.64 -34.31 17.00
C ILE A 19 -44.85 -33.71 15.83
N ALA A 20 -45.39 -33.73 14.62
CA ALA A 20 -44.75 -33.14 13.44
C ALA A 20 -44.58 -31.61 13.61
N LEU A 21 -45.62 -30.92 14.08
CA LEU A 21 -45.57 -29.48 14.34
C LEU A 21 -44.55 -29.12 15.42
N ASP A 22 -44.49 -29.88 16.52
CA ASP A 22 -43.50 -29.65 17.58
C ASP A 22 -42.07 -29.85 17.08
N THR A 23 -41.86 -30.88 16.25
CA THR A 23 -40.57 -31.14 15.61
C THR A 23 -40.19 -30.02 14.64
N SER A 24 -41.11 -29.61 13.77
CA SER A 24 -40.88 -28.49 12.84
C SER A 24 -40.58 -27.19 13.57
N LYS A 25 -41.29 -26.91 14.67
CA LYS A 25 -41.03 -25.74 15.51
C LYS A 25 -39.59 -25.75 16.05
N LYS A 26 -39.15 -26.87 16.62
CA LYS A 26 -37.77 -27.02 17.12
C LYS A 26 -36.72 -26.78 16.04
N VAL A 27 -36.95 -27.30 14.84
CA VAL A 27 -36.03 -27.10 13.70
C VAL A 27 -36.01 -25.63 13.27
N ILE A 28 -37.15 -24.97 13.21
CA ILE A 28 -37.24 -23.54 12.87
C ILE A 28 -36.55 -22.68 13.92
N ASP A 29 -36.80 -22.96 15.21
CA ASP A 29 -36.18 -22.23 16.32
C ASP A 29 -34.65 -22.39 16.27
N ALA A 30 -34.15 -23.61 16.06
CA ALA A 30 -32.71 -23.88 15.92
C ALA A 30 -32.11 -23.19 14.68
N ALA A 31 -32.80 -23.22 13.53
CA ALA A 31 -32.34 -22.56 12.33
C ALA A 31 -32.35 -21.03 12.46
N ALA A 32 -33.30 -20.46 13.20
CA ALA A 32 -33.35 -19.03 13.49
C ALA A 32 -32.18 -18.60 14.39
N GLU A 33 -31.86 -19.40 15.41
CA GLU A 33 -30.71 -19.16 16.27
C GLU A 33 -29.38 -19.24 15.51
N ASP A 34 -29.23 -20.25 14.65
CA ASP A 34 -28.05 -20.43 13.80
C ASP A 34 -27.91 -19.25 12.80
N ASN A 35 -29.02 -18.84 12.16
CA ASN A 35 -29.02 -17.68 11.28
C ASN A 35 -28.65 -16.38 12.02
N ALA A 36 -29.13 -16.19 13.24
CA ALA A 36 -28.76 -15.06 14.08
C ALA A 36 -27.27 -15.08 14.43
N ALA A 37 -26.72 -16.24 14.79
CA ALA A 37 -25.29 -16.40 15.06
C ALA A 37 -24.45 -16.08 13.82
N TYR A 38 -24.83 -16.60 12.65
CA TYR A 38 -24.14 -16.26 11.39
C TYR A 38 -24.19 -14.78 11.08
N HIS A 39 -25.34 -14.12 11.27
CA HIS A 39 -25.43 -12.68 11.10
C HIS A 39 -24.44 -11.96 12.00
N VAL A 40 -24.37 -12.31 13.29
CA VAL A 40 -23.37 -11.72 14.19
C VAL A 40 -21.96 -11.97 13.69
N MET A 41 -21.61 -13.20 13.31
CA MET A 41 -20.26 -13.52 12.83
C MET A 41 -19.86 -12.77 11.56
N LEU A 42 -20.81 -12.56 10.65
CA LEU A 42 -20.56 -11.97 9.33
C LEU A 42 -20.74 -10.45 9.28
N THR A 43 -21.35 -9.85 10.31
CA THR A 43 -21.59 -8.40 10.32
C THR A 43 -21.00 -7.68 11.52
N ASN A 44 -20.55 -8.39 12.56
CA ASN A 44 -19.91 -7.75 13.71
C ASN A 44 -18.46 -7.38 13.35
N PRO A 45 -18.12 -6.08 13.27
CA PRO A 45 -16.79 -5.63 12.86
C PRO A 45 -15.70 -6.09 13.84
N ASP A 46 -15.98 -6.16 15.15
CA ASP A 46 -14.99 -6.57 16.14
C ASP A 46 -14.61 -8.05 15.98
N MET A 47 -15.59 -8.92 15.71
CA MET A 47 -15.34 -10.34 15.51
C MET A 47 -14.61 -10.59 14.18
N LEU A 48 -15.00 -9.89 13.12
CA LEU A 48 -14.31 -9.96 11.84
C LEU A 48 -12.86 -9.47 11.95
N ALA A 49 -12.62 -8.39 12.68
CA ALA A 49 -11.28 -7.86 12.92
C ALA A 49 -10.42 -8.84 13.73
N ALA A 50 -10.99 -9.47 14.76
CA ALA A 50 -10.30 -10.50 15.54
C ALA A 50 -9.89 -11.69 14.63
N TYR A 51 -10.81 -12.21 13.82
CA TYR A 51 -10.51 -13.29 12.88
C TYR A 51 -9.41 -12.93 11.88
N VAL A 52 -9.47 -11.72 11.30
CA VAL A 52 -8.44 -11.23 10.37
C VAL A 52 -7.09 -11.08 11.07
N ASN A 53 -7.07 -10.54 12.28
CA ASN A 53 -5.84 -10.38 13.06
C ASN A 53 -5.24 -11.74 13.46
N ASP A 54 -6.06 -12.72 13.82
CA ASP A 54 -5.56 -14.06 14.16
C ASP A 54 -5.02 -14.77 12.91
N PHE A 55 -5.70 -14.62 11.78
CA PHE A 55 -5.32 -15.29 10.53
C PHE A 55 -4.08 -14.69 9.87
N PHE A 56 -3.99 -13.37 9.84
CA PHE A 56 -2.86 -12.66 9.23
C PHE A 56 -1.84 -12.21 10.24
N GLY A 57 -2.04 -12.46 11.54
CA GLY A 57 -1.14 -12.07 12.62
C GLY A 57 0.06 -12.99 12.80
N PRO A 58 0.86 -12.76 13.84
CA PRO A 58 2.08 -13.53 14.10
C PRO A 58 1.82 -15.02 14.37
N GLU A 59 0.66 -15.36 14.94
CA GLU A 59 0.24 -16.75 15.20
C GLU A 59 -0.54 -17.36 14.01
N GLY A 60 -0.71 -16.60 12.93
CA GLY A 60 -1.44 -17.03 11.75
C GLY A 60 -0.71 -18.13 10.96
N PRO A 61 -1.42 -18.90 10.12
CA PRO A 61 -0.82 -19.95 9.31
C PRO A 61 0.13 -19.40 8.23
N TYR A 62 0.06 -18.11 7.91
CA TYR A 62 0.90 -17.48 6.92
C TYR A 62 2.10 -16.80 7.56
N PRO A 63 3.32 -17.03 7.05
CA PRO A 63 4.50 -16.31 7.49
C PRO A 63 4.29 -14.81 7.28
N GLN A 64 4.51 -14.05 8.35
CA GLN A 64 4.63 -12.60 8.24
C GLN A 64 6.06 -12.21 7.86
N GLU A 65 6.20 -11.13 7.11
CA GLU A 65 7.50 -10.51 6.87
C GLU A 65 8.11 -10.08 8.21
N THR A 66 9.26 -10.63 8.56
CA THR A 66 9.98 -10.23 9.78
C THR A 66 10.71 -8.89 9.56
N PRO A 67 11.02 -8.14 10.63
CA PRO A 67 11.86 -6.95 10.52
C PRO A 67 13.20 -7.24 9.84
N GLU A 68 13.77 -8.43 10.09
CA GLU A 68 15.01 -8.89 9.47
C GLU A 68 14.87 -9.10 7.96
N ASP A 69 13.77 -9.71 7.51
CA ASP A 69 13.49 -9.90 6.09
C ASP A 69 13.35 -8.57 5.35
N ARG A 70 12.64 -7.60 5.95
CA ARG A 70 12.49 -6.26 5.39
C ARG A 70 13.83 -5.54 5.27
N LEU A 71 14.65 -5.62 6.30
CA LEU A 71 15.99 -5.02 6.30
C LEU A 71 16.87 -5.65 5.21
N ALA A 72 16.83 -6.99 5.06
CA ALA A 72 17.58 -7.68 4.02
C ALA A 72 17.13 -7.24 2.61
N ALA A 73 15.81 -7.09 2.40
CA ALA A 73 15.27 -6.58 1.14
C ALA A 73 15.72 -5.14 0.85
N GLU A 74 15.76 -4.28 1.87
CA GLU A 74 16.22 -2.89 1.74
C GLU A 74 17.71 -2.82 1.37
N ILE A 75 18.56 -3.60 2.03
CA ILE A 75 19.99 -3.68 1.73
C ILE A 75 20.20 -4.17 0.30
N ALA A 76 19.52 -5.23 -0.12
CA ALA A 76 19.63 -5.78 -1.47
C ALA A 76 19.18 -4.75 -2.54
N ALA A 77 18.08 -4.03 -2.29
CA ALA A 77 17.61 -2.97 -3.18
C ALA A 77 18.62 -1.81 -3.27
N ASN A 78 19.29 -1.49 -2.16
CA ASN A 78 20.32 -0.46 -2.13
C ASN A 78 21.59 -0.90 -2.90
N ASP A 79 22.07 -2.12 -2.70
CA ASP A 79 23.22 -2.67 -3.43
C ASP A 79 23.00 -2.67 -4.95
N GLN A 80 21.79 -3.01 -5.41
CA GLN A 80 21.44 -2.95 -6.83
C GLN A 80 21.52 -1.53 -7.41
N ARG A 81 21.23 -0.49 -6.60
CA ARG A 81 21.39 0.90 -7.03
C ARG A 81 22.87 1.27 -7.21
N PHE A 82 23.77 0.70 -6.42
CA PHE A 82 25.21 0.96 -6.51
C PHE A 82 25.94 0.04 -7.50
N GLN A 83 25.36 -1.09 -7.89
CA GLN A 83 25.91 -2.01 -8.90
C GLN A 83 25.45 -1.71 -10.33
N ALA A 84 24.50 -0.77 -10.54
CA ALA A 84 24.22 -0.28 -11.88
C ALA A 84 25.54 0.23 -12.50
N PRO A 85 25.93 -0.24 -13.69
CA PRO A 85 27.22 0.10 -14.28
C PRO A 85 27.31 1.61 -14.39
N ALA A 86 28.25 2.22 -13.66
CA ALA A 86 28.69 3.56 -13.96
C ALA A 86 29.09 3.55 -15.45
N PRO A 87 28.52 4.44 -16.29
CA PRO A 87 28.92 4.51 -17.69
C PRO A 87 30.45 4.60 -17.72
N ALA A 88 31.07 3.71 -18.50
CA ALA A 88 32.51 3.49 -18.53
C ALA A 88 33.26 4.84 -18.47
N ALA A 89 33.94 5.07 -17.36
CA ALA A 89 34.78 6.25 -17.19
C ALA A 89 35.88 6.18 -18.24
N GLN A 90 35.72 6.99 -19.29
CA GLN A 90 36.82 7.42 -20.14
C GLN A 90 37.92 7.99 -19.21
N PRO A 91 39.21 7.78 -19.51
CA PRO A 91 40.29 8.23 -18.63
C PRO A 91 40.15 9.72 -18.37
N ALA A 92 39.89 10.08 -17.11
CA ALA A 92 39.78 11.46 -16.69
C ALA A 92 41.14 12.16 -16.93
N PRO A 93 41.17 13.35 -17.57
CA PRO A 93 42.39 14.14 -17.65
C PRO A 93 42.91 14.47 -16.25
N ALA A 94 44.23 14.49 -16.09
CA ALA A 94 44.91 14.71 -14.82
C ALA A 94 44.31 15.89 -14.02
N ALA A 95 43.99 15.63 -12.75
CA ALA A 95 43.37 16.60 -11.87
C ALA A 95 44.26 17.86 -11.74
N PRO A 96 43.75 19.07 -12.04
CA PRO A 96 44.47 20.29 -11.72
C PRO A 96 44.58 20.44 -10.20
N SER A 97 45.74 20.89 -9.73
CA SER A 97 46.03 21.22 -8.33
C SER A 97 44.90 22.05 -7.72
N TYR A 98 44.35 21.59 -6.59
CA TYR A 98 43.31 22.31 -5.85
C TYR A 98 43.80 23.70 -5.43
N GLN A 99 43.35 24.72 -6.14
CA GLN A 99 43.40 26.11 -5.71
C GLN A 99 42.11 26.37 -4.93
N ARG A 100 42.25 26.82 -3.68
CA ARG A 100 41.12 27.22 -2.84
C ARG A 100 40.34 28.32 -3.59
N PRO A 101 39.05 28.13 -3.91
CA PRO A 101 38.27 29.19 -4.54
C PRO A 101 38.16 30.38 -3.57
N GLU A 102 38.76 31.51 -3.95
CA GLU A 102 38.44 32.81 -3.38
C GLU A 102 37.04 33.18 -3.88
N LEU A 103 36.04 32.99 -3.04
CA LEU A 103 34.68 33.45 -3.31
C LEU A 103 34.66 34.98 -3.15
N ASP A 104 34.54 35.70 -4.26
CA ASP A 104 34.23 37.13 -4.26
C ASP A 104 32.84 37.32 -3.63
N MET A 105 32.76 38.12 -2.58
CA MET A 105 31.54 38.33 -1.81
C MET A 105 30.60 39.22 -2.66
N PRO A 106 29.39 38.75 -3.06
CA PRO A 106 28.54 39.51 -3.96
C PRO A 106 28.15 40.84 -3.31
N GLN A 107 28.44 41.95 -4.00
CA GLN A 107 28.08 43.28 -3.52
C GLN A 107 26.56 43.39 -3.32
N PRO A 108 26.10 44.06 -2.25
CA PRO A 108 24.67 44.27 -2.03
C PRO A 108 24.10 45.13 -3.16
N GLY A 109 23.24 44.54 -4.00
CA GLY A 109 22.50 45.27 -5.04
C GLY A 109 22.45 44.63 -6.43
N VAL A 110 23.14 43.53 -6.68
CA VAL A 110 23.04 42.80 -7.97
C VAL A 110 21.89 41.80 -7.95
N GLN A 111 20.91 42.04 -8.82
CA GLN A 111 19.76 41.16 -9.08
C GLN A 111 20.23 39.81 -9.66
N ALA A 112 19.56 38.73 -9.25
CA ALA A 112 19.84 37.37 -9.69
C ALA A 112 19.86 37.23 -11.22
N PRO A 113 20.77 36.42 -11.80
CA PRO A 113 20.81 36.24 -13.25
C PRO A 113 19.56 35.51 -13.75
N GLN A 114 18.92 36.07 -14.79
CA GLN A 114 17.71 35.58 -15.47
C GLN A 114 17.92 34.28 -16.27
N GLY A 115 18.69 33.32 -15.77
CA GLY A 115 19.02 32.06 -16.48
C GLY A 115 18.42 30.79 -15.87
N GLY A 116 17.74 30.89 -14.73
CA GLY A 116 17.16 29.74 -14.03
C GLY A 116 15.93 29.16 -14.75
N ASP A 117 15.15 29.99 -15.43
CA ASP A 117 13.91 29.59 -16.09
C ASP A 117 14.14 28.76 -17.36
N ASP A 118 15.19 29.06 -18.13
CA ASP A 118 15.53 28.34 -19.37
C ASP A 118 16.00 26.90 -19.09
N PHE A 119 16.69 26.67 -17.97
CA PHE A 119 17.11 25.34 -17.53
C PHE A 119 15.91 24.44 -17.24
N TRP A 120 14.92 24.92 -16.46
CA TRP A 120 13.74 24.14 -16.09
C TRP A 120 12.77 23.94 -17.25
N SER A 121 12.65 24.93 -18.14
CA SER A 121 11.93 24.80 -19.42
C SER A 121 12.50 23.67 -20.28
N THR A 122 13.82 23.67 -20.48
CA THR A 122 14.52 22.64 -21.27
C THR A 122 14.47 21.27 -20.60
N PHE A 123 14.65 21.23 -19.27
CA PHE A 123 14.51 20.02 -18.47
C PHE A 123 13.09 19.44 -18.59
N SER A 124 12.05 20.25 -18.49
CA SER A 124 10.65 19.79 -18.56
C SER A 124 10.33 19.18 -19.92
N ALA A 125 10.70 19.86 -21.02
CA ALA A 125 10.50 19.34 -22.37
C ALA A 125 11.29 18.05 -22.65
N MET A 126 12.49 17.93 -22.06
CA MET A 126 13.32 16.73 -22.19
C MET A 126 12.84 15.60 -21.28
N SER A 127 12.36 15.90 -20.07
CA SER A 127 11.80 14.94 -19.12
C SER A 127 10.55 14.27 -19.67
N ASP A 128 9.71 15.02 -20.38
CA ASP A 128 8.48 14.49 -20.98
C ASP A 128 8.78 13.49 -22.12
N ARG A 129 9.86 13.72 -22.88
CA ARG A 129 10.25 12.86 -24.02
C ARG A 129 11.24 11.76 -23.67
N ASN A 130 12.18 12.01 -22.76
CA ASN A 130 13.25 11.11 -22.39
C ASN A 130 13.74 11.36 -20.94
N PRO A 131 13.08 10.73 -19.95
CA PRO A 131 13.35 11.00 -18.55
C PRO A 131 14.76 10.56 -18.12
N GLN A 132 15.33 9.50 -18.71
CA GLN A 132 16.70 9.08 -18.40
C GLN A 132 17.74 10.15 -18.76
N ALA A 133 17.58 10.84 -19.90
CA ALA A 133 18.46 11.93 -20.31
C ALA A 133 18.28 13.17 -19.41
N ALA A 134 17.04 13.46 -19.01
CA ALA A 134 16.74 14.55 -18.09
C ALA A 134 17.38 14.35 -16.71
N TRP A 135 17.42 13.12 -16.19
CA TRP A 135 18.13 12.80 -14.95
C TRP A 135 19.64 13.04 -15.04
N GLN A 136 20.25 12.76 -16.18
CA GLN A 136 21.67 13.07 -16.38
C GLN A 136 21.93 14.58 -16.40
N MET A 137 21.06 15.35 -17.04
CA MET A 137 21.13 16.82 -17.03
C MET A 137 20.96 17.37 -15.61
N LEU A 138 20.06 16.80 -14.81
CA LEU A 138 19.87 17.19 -13.41
C LEU A 138 21.08 16.84 -12.54
N SER A 139 21.70 15.68 -12.75
CA SER A 139 22.90 15.27 -11.99
C SER A 139 24.14 16.12 -12.28
N GLN A 140 24.18 16.75 -13.46
CA GLN A 140 25.27 17.64 -13.88
C GLN A 140 24.95 19.13 -13.61
N ALA A 141 23.74 19.43 -13.14
CA ALA A 141 23.34 20.79 -12.86
C ALA A 141 24.13 21.35 -11.66
N GLY A 142 24.74 22.51 -11.84
CA GLY A 142 25.46 23.20 -10.77
C GLY A 142 24.50 23.62 -9.64
N PRO A 143 25.02 23.80 -8.41
CA PRO A 143 24.21 24.14 -7.24
C PRO A 143 23.40 25.44 -7.39
N ASP A 144 23.79 26.32 -8.32
CA ASP A 144 23.06 27.54 -8.67
C ASP A 144 21.72 27.25 -9.38
N ALA A 145 21.70 26.30 -10.31
CA ALA A 145 20.50 25.91 -11.07
C ALA A 145 19.45 25.17 -10.21
N LEU A 146 19.90 24.51 -9.13
CA LEU A 146 19.01 23.85 -8.17
C LEU A 146 18.42 24.85 -7.15
N ARG A 147 19.17 25.90 -6.80
CA ARG A 147 18.71 26.96 -5.89
C ARG A 147 17.61 27.83 -6.50
N SER A 148 17.59 28.02 -7.82
CA SER A 148 16.52 28.78 -8.49
C SER A 148 15.13 28.17 -8.27
N LYS A 149 15.02 26.84 -8.21
CA LYS A 149 13.74 26.16 -7.93
C LYS A 149 13.28 26.32 -6.48
N ILE A 150 14.21 26.41 -5.53
CA ILE A 150 13.88 26.61 -4.10
C ILE A 150 13.32 28.02 -3.88
N LEU A 151 13.84 29.02 -4.60
CA LEU A 151 13.34 30.40 -4.52
C LEU A 151 12.00 30.60 -5.24
N VAL A 152 11.70 29.83 -6.30
CA VAL A 152 10.41 29.88 -7.01
C VAL A 152 9.29 29.14 -6.24
N SER A 153 9.61 28.23 -5.31
CA SER A 153 8.62 27.49 -4.52
C SER A 153 8.19 28.15 -3.21
N GLU A 154 8.77 29.29 -2.84
CA GLU A 154 8.44 30.03 -1.60
C GLU A 154 7.79 31.41 -1.87
N GLY A 155 7.15 31.57 -3.04
CA GLY A 155 6.37 32.76 -3.42
C GLY A 155 4.94 32.41 -3.78
#